data_AF-A0A957PX21-F1
#
_entry.id   AF-A0A957PX21-F1
#
_cell.length_a   1.000
_cell.length_b   1.000
_cell.length_c   1.000
_cell.angle_alpha   90.00
_cell.angle_beta   90.00
_cell.angle_gamma   90.00
#
_symmetry.space_group_name_H-M   'P 1'
#
loop_
_entity.id
_entity.type
_entity.pdbx_description
1 polymer ?
#
loop_
_entity_poly.entity_id
_entity_poly.type
_entity_poly.pdbx_seq_one_letter_code
_entity_poly.pdbx_strand_id
1 'polypeptide(L)' 'MNDDSVDIFLTSSSEHGEQPAGWTRTEGNGRVCVLTPGHNVEIWLEPAYQTIIHNAMHWCLQPA' A
#
# COMPACT_ATOMS: atom_id res chain seq x y z
N MET A 1 12.20 7.80 4.65
CA MET A 1 12.50 6.51 4.01
C MET A 1 13.13 6.85 2.68
N ASN A 2 14.43 6.60 2.51
CA ASN A 2 15.19 7.02 1.32
C ASN A 2 15.74 5.76 0.65
N ASP A 3 14.81 4.93 0.20
CA ASP A 3 15.07 3.69 -0.53
C ASP A 3 14.44 3.85 -1.91
N ASP A 4 15.27 4.10 -2.91
CA ASP A 4 14.84 4.35 -4.29
C ASP A 4 14.17 3.11 -4.93
N SER A 5 14.27 1.94 -4.29
CA SER A 5 13.57 0.72 -4.73
C SER A 5 12.09 0.68 -4.35
N VAL A 6 11.59 1.68 -3.62
CA VAL A 6 10.23 1.73 -3.10
C VAL A 6 9.39 2.76 -3.86
N ASP A 7 8.27 2.30 -4.40
CA ASP A 7 7.27 3.14 -5.05
C ASP A 7 6.10 3.43 -4.11
N ILE A 8 5.94 4.68 -3.71
CA ILE A 8 4.84 5.12 -2.83
C ILE A 8 3.64 5.49 -3.70
N PHE A 9 2.56 4.72 -3.57
CA PHE A 9 1.33 4.94 -4.36
C PHE A 9 0.15 5.44 -3.50
N LEU A 10 0.30 5.48 -2.17
CA LEU A 10 -0.73 5.97 -1.27
C LEU A 10 -0.09 6.74 -0.11
N THR A 11 -0.61 7.93 0.19
CA THR A 11 -0.22 8.76 1.35
C THR A 11 -1.43 8.99 2.25
N SER A 12 -1.20 9.06 3.56
CA SER A 12 -2.19 9.54 4.52
C SER A 12 -1.77 10.92 5.03
N SER A 13 -2.75 11.78 5.28
CA SER A 13 -2.53 13.12 5.81
C SER A 13 -3.35 13.34 7.08
N SER A 14 -2.79 14.11 8.01
CA SER A 14 -3.42 14.51 9.27
C SER A 14 -2.85 15.85 9.73
N GLU A 15 -3.34 16.36 10.87
CA GLU A 15 -2.74 17.52 11.52
C GLU A 15 -1.26 17.32 11.92
N HIS A 16 -0.81 16.07 12.03
CA HIS A 16 0.58 15.72 12.36
C HIS A 16 1.47 15.51 11.12
N GLY A 17 0.96 15.81 9.92
CA GLY A 17 1.68 15.74 8.66
C GLY A 17 1.25 14.58 7.77
N GLU A 18 2.05 14.33 6.74
CA GLU A 18 1.82 13.29 5.73
C GLU A 18 2.77 12.12 5.91
N GLN A 19 2.27 10.90 5.72
CA GLN A 19 3.04 9.67 5.84
C GLN A 19 2.70 8.71 4.70
N PRO A 20 3.64 7.86 4.25
CA PRO A 20 3.32 6.78 3.33
C PRO A 20 2.29 5.83 3.95
N ALA A 21 1.19 5.61 3.23
CA ALA A 21 0.11 4.72 3.62
C ALA A 21 0.05 3.45 2.77
N GLY A 22 0.69 3.46 1.60
CA GLY A 22 0.88 2.28 0.78
C GLY A 22 2.07 2.42 -0.16
N TRP A 23 2.83 1.35 -0.30
CA TRP A 23 4.01 1.30 -1.14
C TRP A 23 4.25 -0.10 -1.72
N THR A 24 4.93 -0.14 -2.86
CA THR A 24 5.36 -1.39 -3.49
C THR A 24 6.87 -1.44 -3.68
N ARG A 25 7.42 -2.65 -3.78
CA ARG A 25 8.79 -2.91 -4.25
C ARG A 25 8.93 -4.33 -4.76
N THR A 26 10.02 -4.60 -5.46
CA THR A 26 10.46 -5.97 -5.79
C THR A 26 11.47 -6.45 -4.75
N GLU A 27 11.33 -7.69 -4.30
CA GLU A 27 12.25 -8.36 -3.39
C GLU A 27 12.61 -9.74 -3.95
N GLY A 28 13.85 -9.92 -4.39
CA GLY A 28 14.25 -11.11 -5.14
C GLY A 28 13.39 -11.28 -6.41
N ASN A 29 12.74 -12.44 -6.55
CA ASN A 29 11.81 -12.74 -7.66
C ASN A 29 10.34 -12.44 -7.32
N GLY A 30 10.09 -11.81 -6.17
CA GLY A 30 8.76 -11.55 -5.65
C GLY A 30 8.41 -10.07 -5.63
N ARG A 31 7.12 -9.80 -5.53
CA ARG A 31 6.52 -8.47 -5.41
C ARG A 31 5.98 -8.27 -4.00
N VAL A 32 6.30 -7.12 -3.40
CA VAL A 32 5.85 -6.74 -2.04
C VAL A 32 4.99 -5.49 -2.14
N CYS A 33 3.76 -5.57 -1.65
CA CYS A 33 2.87 -4.43 -1.46
C CYS A 33 2.54 -4.29 0.02
N VAL A 34 2.71 -3.10 0.57
CA VAL A 34 2.36 -2.77 1.96
C VAL A 34 1.26 -1.74 1.96
N LEU A 35 0.29 -1.94 2.85
CA LEU A 35 -0.79 -1.01 3.18
C LEU A 35 -0.81 -0.85 4.70
N THR A 36 -0.78 0.39 5.20
CA THR A 36 -0.76 0.68 6.64
C THR A 36 -2.11 1.03 7.27
N PRO A 37 -3.12 1.54 6.54
CA PRO A 37 -4.48 1.68 7.07
C PRO A 37 -5.11 0.31 7.39
N GLY A 38 -6.01 0.25 8.38
CA GLY A 38 -6.72 -0.99 8.73
C GLY A 38 -6.84 -1.29 10.21
N HIS A 39 -6.36 -0.40 11.09
CA HIS A 39 -6.55 -0.50 12.54
C HIS A 39 -8.02 -0.32 12.97
N ASN A 40 -8.83 0.33 12.14
CA ASN A 40 -10.25 0.61 12.36
C ASN A 40 -11.12 -0.14 11.36
N VAL A 41 -12.31 -0.59 11.79
CA VAL A 41 -13.23 -1.39 10.97
C VAL A 41 -13.76 -0.59 9.77
N GLU A 42 -13.94 0.71 9.92
CA GLU A 42 -14.45 1.62 8.90
C GLU A 42 -13.56 1.61 7.66
N ILE A 43 -12.25 1.45 7.84
CA ILE A 43 -11.29 1.34 6.73
C ILE A 43 -11.55 0.09 5.89
N TRP A 44 -11.91 -1.03 6.52
CA TRP A 44 -12.23 -2.27 5.81
C TRP A 44 -13.57 -2.19 5.07
N LEU A 45 -14.48 -1.32 5.52
CA LEU A 45 -15.79 -1.10 4.90
C LEU A 45 -15.76 -0.06 3.77
N GLU A 46 -14.69 0.73 3.66
CA GLU A 46 -14.52 1.72 2.59
C GLU A 46 -14.33 1.04 1.22
N PRO A 47 -15.26 1.21 0.26
CA PRO A 47 -15.17 0.56 -1.06
C PRO A 47 -13.89 0.90 -1.83
N ALA A 48 -13.37 2.13 -1.68
CA ALA A 48 -12.10 2.50 -2.30
C ALA A 48 -10.93 1.69 -1.71
N TYR A 49 -10.93 1.43 -0.40
CA TYR A 49 -9.89 0.63 0.24
C TYR A 49 -9.97 -0.84 -0.15
N GLN A 50 -11.17 -1.40 -0.26
CA GLN A 50 -11.37 -2.75 -0.79
C GLN A 50 -10.83 -2.89 -2.22
N THR A 51 -11.02 -1.87 -3.05
CA THR A 51 -10.45 -1.81 -4.41
C THR A 51 -8.93 -1.82 -4.38
N ILE A 52 -8.31 -1.06 -3.47
CA ILE A 52 -6.84 -1.04 -3.29
C ILE A 52 -6.33 -2.43 -2.88
N ILE A 53 -6.99 -3.10 -1.92
CA ILE A 53 -6.61 -4.45 -1.49
C ILE A 53 -6.68 -5.43 -2.67
N HIS A 54 -7.77 -5.39 -3.45
CA HIS A 54 -7.93 -6.24 -4.63
C HIS A 54 -6.82 -6.00 -5.66
N ASN A 55 -6.51 -4.74 -5.95
CA ASN A 55 -5.46 -4.38 -6.90
C ASN A 55 -4.07 -4.77 -6.39
N ALA A 56 -3.80 -4.60 -5.10
CA ALA A 56 -2.56 -5.02 -4.46
C ALA A 56 -2.36 -6.54 -4.59
N MET A 57 -3.42 -7.34 -4.37
CA MET A 57 -3.36 -8.80 -4.57
C MET A 57 -3.06 -9.16 -6.03
N HIS A 58 -3.78 -8.57 -6.99
CA HIS A 58 -3.53 -8.82 -8.42
C HIS A 58 -2.11 -8.43 -8.85
N TRP A 59 -1.59 -7.33 -8.32
CA TRP A 59 -0.23 -6.87 -8.60
C TRP A 59 0.82 -7.83 -8.03
N CYS A 60 0.63 -8.31 -6.80
CA CYS A 60 1.54 -9.29 -6.18
C CYS A 60 1.53 -10.66 -6.86
N LEU A 61 0.44 -11.02 -7.56
CA LEU A 61 0.35 -12.25 -8.34
C LEU A 61 1.13 -12.20 -9.67
N GLN A 62 1.57 -11.01 -10.11
CA GLN A 62 2.37 -10.89 -11.32
C GLN A 62 3.85 -11.23 -11.05
N PRO A 63 4.59 -11.72 -12.06
CA PRO A 63 6.05 -11.85 -11.97
C PRO A 63 6.71 -10.50 -11.67
N ALA A 64 7.73 -10.50 -10.80
CA ALA A 64 8.54 -9.32 -10.43
C ALA A 64 8.98 -8.50 -11.64
#